data_AF-D7LA06-F1
#
_entry.id   AF-D7LA06-F1
#
_cell.length_a   1.000
_cell.length_b   1.000
_cell.length_c   1.000
_cell.angle_alpha   90.00
_cell.angle_beta   90.00
_cell.angle_gamma   90.00
#
_symmetry.space_group_name_H-M   'P 1'
#
loop_
_entity.id
_entity.type
_entity.pdbx_description
1 polymer ?
#
loop_
_entity_poly.entity_id
_entity_poly.type
_entity_poly.pdbx_seq_one_letter_code
_entity_poly.pdbx_strand_id
1 'polypeptide(L)'
;MAYCYASLGISRARLVVLNAYSGQNRFSVGYDSNNNHKILWVSHWFDNNEFHIYDFKSNVWRFLDVTTRKRFPWRSVSLKGNTYFTAVEKLKGQEEVKEYSLFCFDFTRERFGGRLPLPFHSGTHGSVILSTVREDKLAVLFNKFDVDETKIWVTTKIEPNAVTWSYFLKLDRKVFSGRRNVFEQNFFVDEKNKVIFLYRHRKEAQLQSLHY
;
A
#
# COMPACT_ATOMS: atom_id res chain seq x y z
N MET A 1 20.63 -14.19 5.07
CA MET A 1 20.52 -15.58 5.57
C MET A 1 19.79 -15.52 6.90
N ALA A 2 18.58 -16.07 7.01
CA ALA A 2 17.79 -16.01 8.24
C ALA A 2 17.84 -17.37 8.96
N TYR A 3 18.40 -17.41 10.17
CA TYR A 3 18.32 -18.56 11.06
C TYR A 3 17.36 -18.22 12.20
N CYS A 4 16.57 -19.20 12.65
CA CYS A 4 15.54 -18.99 13.67
C CYS A 4 15.39 -20.24 14.53
N TYR A 5 15.78 -20.16 15.82
CA TYR A 5 15.32 -21.09 16.85
C TYR A 5 15.16 -20.38 18.20
N ALA A 6 13.95 -20.43 18.74
CA ALA A 6 13.68 -20.46 20.17
C ALA A 6 12.30 -21.11 20.36
N SER A 7 12.24 -22.23 21.07
CA SER A 7 10.99 -22.77 21.61
C SER A 7 11.02 -22.56 23.12
N LEU A 8 10.09 -21.79 23.64
CA LEU A 8 9.82 -21.74 25.08
C LEU A 8 8.37 -22.19 25.30
N GLY A 9 8.24 -23.36 25.92
CA GLY A 9 7.17 -23.74 26.85
C GLY A 9 5.71 -23.73 26.35
N ILE A 10 5.12 -24.93 26.34
CA ILE A 10 3.68 -25.26 26.54
C ILE A 10 2.67 -24.75 25.49
N SER A 11 3.02 -23.78 24.64
CA SER A 11 2.19 -23.41 23.50
C SER A 11 2.69 -24.07 22.20
N ARG A 12 1.78 -24.49 21.31
CA ARG A 12 2.11 -24.85 19.92
C ARG A 12 2.53 -23.63 19.08
N ALA A 13 2.65 -22.44 19.68
CA ALA A 13 3.03 -21.24 18.97
C ALA A 13 4.54 -21.18 18.78
N ARG A 14 4.97 -20.95 17.54
CA ARG A 14 6.37 -20.67 17.20
C ARG A 14 6.51 -19.17 16.99
N LEU A 15 7.34 -18.52 17.82
CA LEU A 15 7.75 -17.14 17.56
C LEU A 15 8.80 -17.15 16.45
N VAL A 16 8.53 -16.41 15.37
CA VAL A 16 9.49 -16.17 14.30
C VAL A 16 9.84 -14.69 14.30
N VAL A 17 11.10 -14.37 14.62
CA VAL A 17 11.61 -13.00 14.59
C VAL A 17 12.42 -12.83 13.31
N LEU A 18 12.03 -11.85 12.49
CA LEU A 18 12.76 -11.46 11.28
C LEU A 18 13.58 -10.21 11.59
N ASN A 19 14.90 -10.38 11.71
CA ASN A 19 15.83 -9.26 11.86
C ASN A 19 16.29 -8.81 10.47
N ALA A 20 15.72 -7.71 9.99
CA ALA A 20 16.14 -7.10 8.73
C ALA A 20 17.17 -6.01 9.03
N TYR A 21 18.43 -6.26 8.67
CA TYR A 21 19.51 -5.28 8.74
C TYR A 21 19.26 -4.22 7.67
N SER A 22 18.81 -3.03 8.05
CA SER A 22 18.73 -1.81 7.23
C SER A 22 18.04 -1.90 5.85
N GLY A 23 16.73 -1.63 5.79
CA GLY A 23 16.00 -1.41 4.53
C GLY A 23 14.53 -1.04 4.75
N GLN A 24 13.87 -0.44 3.73
CA GLN A 24 12.42 -0.17 3.77
C GLN A 24 11.63 -1.47 3.59
N ASN A 25 11.60 -2.29 4.65
CA ASN A 25 10.92 -3.59 4.69
C ASN A 25 9.40 -3.41 4.83
N ARG A 26 8.65 -4.16 4.06
CA ARG A 26 7.18 -4.14 4.06
C ARG A 26 6.64 -5.55 4.05
N PHE A 27 5.58 -5.76 4.81
CA PHE A 27 4.87 -7.02 4.88
C PHE A 27 3.42 -6.79 4.49
N SER A 28 2.87 -7.76 3.78
CA SER A 28 1.46 -7.77 3.39
C SER A 28 0.93 -9.19 3.42
N VAL A 29 -0.33 -9.34 3.78
CA VAL A 29 -0.98 -10.64 3.93
C VAL A 29 -2.02 -10.80 2.86
N GLY A 30 -2.06 -11.98 2.25
CA GLY A 30 -3.10 -12.37 1.30
C GLY A 30 -3.37 -13.87 1.37
N TYR A 31 -4.15 -14.37 0.42
CA TYR A 31 -4.46 -15.79 0.32
C TYR A 31 -4.68 -16.19 -1.15
N ASP A 32 -4.35 -17.45 -1.47
CA ASP A 32 -4.62 -18.01 -2.79
C ASP A 32 -6.06 -18.57 -2.91
N SER A 33 -6.39 -19.10 -4.09
CA SER A 33 -7.71 -19.67 -4.39
C SER A 33 -8.14 -20.83 -3.48
N ASN A 34 -7.21 -21.44 -2.72
CA ASN A 34 -7.51 -22.50 -1.76
C ASN A 34 -7.63 -21.96 -0.32
N ASN A 35 -7.75 -20.64 -0.15
CA ASN A 35 -7.69 -19.95 1.15
C ASN A 35 -6.40 -20.23 1.94
N ASN A 36 -5.31 -20.60 1.26
CA ASN A 36 -4.01 -20.70 1.91
C ASN A 36 -3.44 -19.30 2.09
N HIS A 37 -3.33 -18.88 3.35
CA HIS A 37 -2.76 -17.59 3.69
C HIS A 37 -1.26 -17.54 3.42
N LYS A 38 -0.79 -16.36 3.02
CA LYS A 38 0.61 -16.10 2.70
C LYS A 38 1.00 -14.71 3.17
N ILE A 39 2.28 -14.55 3.51
CA ILE A 39 2.87 -13.23 3.79
C ILE A 39 3.83 -12.89 2.66
N LEU A 40 3.58 -11.80 1.95
CA LEU A 40 4.54 -11.20 1.04
C LEU A 40 5.41 -10.21 1.82
N TRP A 41 6.72 -10.43 1.76
CA TRP A 41 7.75 -9.52 2.24
C TRP A 41 8.41 -8.83 1.05
N VAL A 42 8.38 -7.50 1.05
CA VAL A 42 9.08 -6.64 0.10
C VAL A 42 10.22 -5.94 0.83
N SER A 43 11.43 -6.22 0.40
CA SER A 43 12.66 -5.59 0.89
C SER A 43 13.16 -4.65 -0.20
N HIS A 44 13.45 -3.39 0.14
CA HIS A 44 13.94 -2.40 -0.82
C HIS A 44 15.32 -1.90 -0.41
N TRP A 45 16.30 -2.16 -1.29
CA TRP A 45 17.70 -1.81 -1.14
C TRP A 45 18.15 -0.97 -2.33
N PHE A 46 18.54 0.27 -2.09
CA PHE A 46 18.90 1.25 -3.11
C PHE A 46 17.80 1.45 -4.17
N ASP A 47 17.92 0.80 -5.33
CA ASP A 47 16.96 0.86 -6.45
C ASP A 47 16.37 -0.52 -6.82
N ASN A 48 16.69 -1.56 -6.03
CA ASN A 48 16.21 -2.92 -6.25
C ASN A 48 15.19 -3.31 -5.18
N ASN A 49 14.18 -4.06 -5.60
CA ASN A 49 13.23 -4.70 -4.71
C ASN A 49 13.48 -6.21 -4.72
N GLU A 50 13.55 -6.78 -3.53
CA GLU A 50 13.55 -8.22 -3.30
C GLU A 50 12.17 -8.62 -2.77
N PHE A 51 11.67 -9.74 -3.27
CA PHE A 51 10.36 -10.26 -2.90
C PHE A 51 10.54 -11.64 -2.31
N HIS A 52 9.98 -11.83 -1.13
CA HIS A 52 9.91 -13.13 -0.47
C HIS A 52 8.47 -13.42 -0.10
N ILE A 53 8.12 -14.69 -0.08
CA ILE A 53 6.80 -15.12 0.31
C ILE A 53 6.89 -16.25 1.31
N TYR A 54 6.12 -16.12 2.38
CA TYR A 54 5.88 -17.17 3.34
C TYR A 54 4.57 -17.84 3.00
N ASP A 55 4.59 -19.16 2.90
CA ASP A 55 3.42 -19.98 2.65
C ASP A 55 3.03 -20.72 3.93
N PHE A 56 1.81 -20.50 4.43
CA PHE A 56 1.35 -21.06 5.71
C PHE A 56 1.15 -22.57 5.64
N LYS A 57 0.75 -23.09 4.48
CA LYS A 57 0.55 -24.53 4.28
C LYS A 57 1.88 -25.28 4.30
N SER A 58 2.93 -24.72 3.71
CA SER A 58 4.26 -25.36 3.70
C SER A 58 5.16 -24.94 4.87
N ASN A 59 4.81 -23.86 5.59
CA ASN A 59 5.63 -23.25 6.66
C ASN A 59 7.03 -22.81 6.20
N VAL A 60 7.19 -22.46 4.92
CA VAL A 60 8.49 -22.12 4.31
C VAL A 60 8.48 -20.70 3.74
N TRP A 61 9.60 -20.00 3.95
CA TRP A 61 9.93 -18.78 3.21
C TRP A 61 10.64 -19.15 1.92
N ARG A 62 10.24 -18.51 0.81
CA ARG A 62 10.96 -18.62 -0.46
C ARG A 62 11.11 -17.26 -1.12
N PHE A 63 12.17 -17.15 -1.92
CA PHE A 63 12.40 -16.02 -2.80
C PHE A 63 11.42 -16.07 -3.97
N LEU A 64 10.95 -14.90 -4.40
CA LEU A 64 10.17 -14.72 -5.61
C LEU A 64 11.06 -14.05 -6.66
N ASP A 65 11.29 -14.74 -7.77
CA ASP A 65 12.05 -14.21 -8.90
C ASP A 65 11.22 -13.17 -9.69
N VAL A 66 11.09 -11.99 -9.09
CA VAL A 66 10.32 -10.87 -9.62
C VAL A 66 11.26 -9.68 -9.77
N THR A 67 11.61 -9.37 -11.01
CA THR A 67 12.46 -8.21 -11.32
C THR A 67 11.61 -6.97 -11.61
N THR A 68 11.79 -5.90 -10.85
CA THR A 68 11.13 -4.62 -11.11
C THR A 68 11.97 -3.44 -10.64
N ARG A 69 12.17 -2.46 -11.53
CA ARG A 69 12.84 -1.17 -11.25
C ARG A 69 11.91 -0.15 -10.59
N LYS A 70 10.66 -0.54 -10.30
CA LYS A 70 9.64 0.35 -9.75
C LYS A 70 9.90 0.60 -8.28
N ARG A 71 9.78 1.84 -7.83
CA ARG A 71 9.79 2.12 -6.41
C ARG A 71 8.39 2.02 -5.85
N PHE A 72 8.11 0.98 -5.09
CA PHE A 72 6.87 0.93 -4.32
C PHE A 72 6.98 1.95 -3.16
N PRO A 73 6.04 2.89 -2.98
CA PRO A 73 5.95 3.70 -1.77
C PRO A 73 5.61 2.84 -0.55
N TRP A 74 5.68 3.45 0.61
CA TRP A 74 5.67 2.81 1.91
C TRP A 74 4.42 1.97 2.23
N ARG A 75 3.32 2.14 1.49
CA ARG A 75 2.02 1.55 1.85
C ARG A 75 1.46 0.67 0.76
N SER A 76 0.93 -0.45 1.23
CA SER A 76 0.15 -1.41 0.49
C SER A 76 -1.11 -1.72 1.29
N VAL A 77 -2.15 -2.18 0.60
CA VAL A 77 -3.43 -2.54 1.22
C VAL A 77 -3.89 -3.89 0.70
N SER A 78 -4.34 -4.76 1.60
CA SER A 78 -4.88 -6.06 1.22
C SER A 78 -6.39 -5.97 1.02
N LEU A 79 -6.88 -6.53 -0.08
CA LEU A 79 -8.29 -6.55 -0.46
C LEU A 79 -8.59 -7.84 -1.22
N LYS A 80 -9.63 -8.57 -0.80
CA LYS A 80 -10.10 -9.81 -1.45
C LYS A 80 -8.98 -10.82 -1.73
N GLY A 81 -8.10 -11.02 -0.74
CA GLY A 81 -6.98 -11.98 -0.82
C GLY A 81 -5.74 -11.50 -1.55
N ASN A 82 -5.80 -10.35 -2.23
CA ASN A 82 -4.67 -9.76 -2.93
C ASN A 82 -4.15 -8.50 -2.24
N THR A 83 -2.94 -8.08 -2.59
CA THR A 83 -2.37 -6.83 -2.07
C THR A 83 -2.14 -5.83 -3.18
N TYR A 84 -2.60 -4.61 -2.96
CA TYR A 84 -2.48 -3.50 -3.88
C TYR A 84 -1.42 -2.52 -3.41
N PHE A 85 -0.54 -2.14 -4.33
CA PHE A 85 0.59 -1.28 -4.09
C PHE A 85 0.51 -0.06 -5.00
N THR A 86 0.84 1.10 -4.44
CA THR A 86 1.29 2.20 -5.31
C THR A 86 2.70 1.89 -5.80
N ALA A 87 3.05 2.38 -6.98
CA ALA A 87 4.39 2.40 -7.49
C ALA A 87 4.68 3.80 -8.04
N VAL A 88 5.92 4.24 -7.87
CA VAL A 88 6.44 5.50 -8.36
C VAL A 88 7.57 5.22 -9.33
N GLU A 89 7.48 5.81 -10.50
CA GLU A 89 8.56 5.90 -11.46
C GLU A 89 9.02 7.36 -11.55
N LYS A 90 10.34 7.57 -11.52
CA LYS A 90 10.92 8.89 -11.78
C LYS A 90 10.92 9.13 -13.29
N LEU A 91 10.39 10.25 -13.74
CA LEU A 91 10.52 10.64 -15.14
C LEU A 91 11.96 11.08 -15.40
N LYS A 92 12.56 10.56 -16.49
CA LYS A 92 13.93 10.94 -16.88
C LYS A 92 14.00 12.45 -17.12
N GLY A 93 14.91 13.13 -16.45
CA GLY A 93 15.12 14.59 -16.59
C GLY A 93 14.21 15.47 -15.73
N GLN A 94 13.33 14.92 -14.89
CA GLN A 94 12.47 15.69 -13.99
C GLN A 94 12.46 15.08 -12.59
N GLU A 95 13.36 15.54 -11.70
CA GLU A 95 13.53 14.96 -10.36
C GLU A 95 12.29 15.10 -9.46
N GLU A 96 11.48 16.14 -9.68
CA GLU A 96 10.32 16.44 -8.84
C GLU A 96 9.01 15.81 -9.34
N VAL A 97 9.00 15.32 -10.59
CA VAL A 97 7.80 14.78 -11.22
C VAL A 97 7.77 13.26 -11.10
N LYS A 98 6.69 12.76 -10.51
CA LYS A 98 6.50 11.34 -10.22
C LYS A 98 5.32 10.80 -11.01
N GLU A 99 5.54 9.67 -11.66
CA GLU A 99 4.46 8.88 -12.23
C GLU A 99 3.99 7.86 -11.21
N TYR A 100 2.77 8.02 -10.73
CA TYR A 100 2.13 7.06 -9.84
C TYR A 100 1.33 6.04 -10.65
N SER A 101 1.40 4.79 -10.21
CA SER A 101 0.64 3.67 -10.77
C SER A 101 0.19 2.75 -9.67
N LEU A 102 -0.90 2.01 -9.90
CA LEU A 102 -1.38 0.97 -8.99
C LEU A 102 -0.98 -0.41 -9.55
N PHE A 103 -0.54 -1.32 -8.66
CA PHE A 103 -0.22 -2.69 -9.00
C PHE A 103 -0.89 -3.64 -8.01
N CYS A 104 -1.42 -4.74 -8.52
CA CYS A 104 -1.91 -5.84 -7.71
C CYS A 104 -0.84 -6.92 -7.64
N PHE A 105 -0.50 -7.40 -6.44
CA PHE A 105 0.15 -8.68 -6.26
C PHE A 105 -0.92 -9.74 -6.07
N ASP A 106 -1.00 -10.64 -7.03
CA ASP A 106 -1.95 -11.76 -7.05
C ASP A 106 -1.34 -12.92 -6.25
N PHE A 107 -1.91 -13.29 -5.09
CA PHE A 107 -1.39 -14.38 -4.26
C PHE A 107 -1.66 -15.78 -4.80
N THR A 108 -2.61 -15.90 -5.73
CA THR A 108 -2.88 -17.15 -6.43
C THR A 108 -1.81 -17.41 -7.49
N ARG A 109 -1.41 -16.37 -8.22
CA ARG A 109 -0.38 -16.45 -9.27
C ARG A 109 1.03 -16.06 -8.81
N GLU A 110 1.12 -15.55 -7.59
CA GLU A 110 2.34 -15.13 -6.89
C GLU A 110 3.20 -14.16 -7.70
N ARG A 111 2.53 -13.23 -8.38
CA ARG A 111 3.17 -12.25 -9.26
C ARG A 111 2.39 -10.95 -9.29
N PHE A 112 3.07 -9.88 -9.70
CA PHE A 112 2.39 -8.63 -9.99
C PHE A 112 1.60 -8.74 -11.31
N GLY A 113 0.38 -8.21 -11.28
CA GLY A 113 -0.43 -8.00 -12.48
C GLY A 113 0.04 -6.81 -13.31
N GLY A 114 -0.76 -6.47 -14.32
CA GLY A 114 -0.54 -5.28 -15.14
C GLY A 114 -0.67 -3.98 -14.36
N ARG A 115 -0.20 -2.88 -14.97
CA ARG A 115 -0.41 -1.51 -14.45
C ARG A 115 -1.90 -1.22 -14.39
N LEU A 116 -2.41 -0.88 -13.21
CA LEU A 116 -3.77 -0.40 -13.00
C LEU A 116 -3.77 1.14 -13.05
N PRO A 117 -4.61 1.77 -13.89
CA PRO A 117 -4.66 3.23 -14.01
C PRO A 117 -5.23 3.86 -12.73
N LEU A 118 -4.62 4.98 -12.32
CA LEU A 118 -5.12 5.85 -11.27
C LEU A 118 -6.10 6.88 -11.87
N PRO A 119 -7.04 7.43 -11.07
CA PRO A 119 -8.08 8.34 -11.57
C PRO A 119 -7.61 9.78 -11.80
N PHE A 120 -6.30 10.01 -11.77
CA PHE A 120 -5.67 11.30 -11.96
C PHE A 120 -4.42 11.15 -12.82
N HIS A 121 -4.05 12.22 -13.53
CA HIS A 121 -2.91 12.22 -14.43
C HIS A 121 -1.60 12.07 -13.63
N SER A 122 -0.82 11.03 -13.97
CA SER A 122 0.57 10.90 -13.57
C SER A 122 1.40 12.02 -14.21
N GLY A 123 2.44 12.50 -13.51
CA GLY A 123 3.23 13.64 -13.96
C GLY A 123 2.99 14.93 -13.16
N THR A 124 2.44 14.83 -11.96
CA THR A 124 2.21 15.98 -11.08
C THR A 124 2.96 15.83 -9.77
N HIS A 125 3.38 16.98 -9.22
CA HIS A 125 4.07 17.02 -7.94
C HIS A 125 3.05 16.81 -6.81
N GLY A 126 3.05 15.60 -6.25
CA GLY A 126 2.05 15.18 -5.29
C GLY A 126 2.37 13.86 -4.61
N SER A 127 1.41 13.37 -3.83
CA SER A 127 1.51 12.11 -3.09
C SER A 127 0.20 11.34 -3.08
N VAL A 128 0.31 10.01 -3.03
CA VAL A 128 -0.81 9.08 -3.13
C VAL A 128 -0.86 8.23 -1.87
N ILE A 129 -2.03 8.13 -1.24
CA ILE A 129 -2.30 7.22 -0.12
C ILE A 129 -3.40 6.25 -0.55
N LEU A 130 -3.22 4.96 -0.26
CA LEU A 130 -4.24 3.92 -0.44
C LEU A 130 -4.93 3.60 0.88
N SER A 131 -6.21 3.28 0.78
CA SER A 131 -7.00 2.66 1.85
C SER A 131 -7.93 1.61 1.26
N THR A 132 -8.42 0.70 2.09
CA THR A 132 -9.64 -0.05 1.80
C THR A 132 -10.86 0.78 2.20
N VAL A 133 -11.98 0.50 1.54
CA VAL A 133 -13.30 0.97 1.93
C VAL A 133 -14.13 -0.27 2.18
N ARG A 134 -14.50 -0.47 3.45
CA ARG A 134 -15.09 -1.74 3.92
C ARG A 134 -14.17 -2.92 3.54
N GLU A 135 -14.73 -3.98 2.99
CA GLU A 135 -14.03 -5.22 2.63
C GLU A 135 -13.98 -5.45 1.12
N ASP A 136 -14.53 -4.54 0.30
CA ASP A 136 -14.80 -4.80 -1.11
C ASP A 136 -14.21 -3.77 -2.09
N LYS A 137 -13.83 -2.58 -1.62
CA LYS A 137 -13.37 -1.46 -2.45
C LYS A 137 -12.02 -0.90 -2.00
N LEU A 138 -11.36 -0.21 -2.91
CA LEU A 138 -10.20 0.63 -2.61
C LEU A 138 -10.60 2.11 -2.65
N ALA A 139 -9.93 2.90 -1.83
CA ALA A 139 -9.89 4.34 -1.96
C ALA A 139 -8.47 4.81 -2.24
N VAL A 140 -8.38 5.88 -3.01
CA VAL A 140 -7.14 6.60 -3.22
C VAL A 140 -7.33 8.06 -2.86
N LEU A 141 -6.40 8.57 -2.05
CA LEU A 141 -6.29 9.98 -1.72
C LEU A 141 -5.07 10.53 -2.46
N PHE A 142 -5.28 11.56 -3.27
CA PHE A 142 -4.23 12.28 -3.96
C PHE A 142 -4.09 13.69 -3.40
N ASN A 143 -2.89 14.01 -2.90
CA ASN A 143 -2.51 15.35 -2.51
C ASN A 143 -1.65 15.98 -3.59
N LYS A 144 -2.17 17.01 -4.26
CA LYS A 144 -1.41 17.80 -5.22
C LYS A 144 -0.77 18.98 -4.50
N PHE A 145 0.56 19.05 -4.53
CA PHE A 145 1.30 20.00 -3.69
C PHE A 145 1.35 21.42 -4.26
N ASP A 146 1.16 21.59 -5.57
CA ASP A 146 1.32 22.89 -6.23
C ASP A 146 0.09 23.80 -6.09
N VAL A 147 -1.09 23.19 -5.89
CA VAL A 147 -2.39 23.88 -5.83
C VAL A 147 -3.16 23.58 -4.55
N ASP A 148 -2.48 22.99 -3.56
CA ASP A 148 -3.02 22.70 -2.23
C ASP A 148 -4.34 21.92 -2.22
N GLU A 149 -4.51 21.06 -3.23
CA GLU A 149 -5.73 20.33 -3.50
C GLU A 149 -5.59 18.87 -3.04
N THR A 150 -6.57 18.41 -2.26
CA THR A 150 -6.70 16.99 -1.89
C THR A 150 -7.98 16.43 -2.51
N LYS A 151 -7.86 15.33 -3.23
CA LYS A 151 -9.00 14.64 -3.85
C LYS A 151 -9.01 13.17 -3.48
N ILE A 152 -10.20 12.61 -3.33
CA ILE A 152 -10.42 11.21 -3.00
C ILE A 152 -11.33 10.58 -4.04
N TRP A 153 -10.96 9.36 -4.44
CA TRP A 153 -11.74 8.50 -5.30
C TRP A 153 -11.90 7.14 -4.64
N VAL A 154 -13.02 6.50 -4.93
CA VAL A 154 -13.32 5.13 -4.49
C VAL A 154 -13.54 4.28 -5.72
N THR A 155 -13.14 3.01 -5.68
CA THR A 155 -13.35 2.10 -6.81
C THR A 155 -14.83 1.75 -6.97
N THR A 156 -15.33 1.83 -8.21
CA THR A 156 -16.62 1.23 -8.59
C THR A 156 -16.45 -0.23 -8.99
N LYS A 157 -15.25 -0.59 -9.50
CA LYS A 157 -14.84 -1.96 -9.79
C LYS A 157 -13.37 -2.11 -9.43
N ILE A 158 -13.01 -3.23 -8.82
CA ILE A 158 -11.63 -3.60 -8.54
C ILE A 158 -11.45 -5.10 -8.73
N GLU A 159 -10.52 -5.44 -9.60
CA GLU A 159 -10.05 -6.80 -9.93
C GLU A 159 -8.52 -6.77 -10.00
N PRO A 160 -7.83 -7.93 -10.02
CA PRO A 160 -6.38 -7.96 -10.10
C PRO A 160 -5.79 -7.22 -11.31
N ASN A 161 -6.53 -7.16 -12.43
CA ASN A 161 -6.07 -6.55 -13.69
C ASN A 161 -7.00 -5.46 -14.24
N ALA A 162 -8.03 -5.05 -13.51
CA ALA A 162 -8.95 -4.01 -13.94
C ALA A 162 -9.41 -3.15 -12.76
N VAL A 163 -9.49 -1.84 -12.97
CA VAL A 163 -9.99 -0.90 -11.96
C VAL A 163 -10.79 0.21 -12.64
N THR A 164 -11.90 0.58 -12.03
CA THR A 164 -12.65 1.79 -12.38
C THR A 164 -12.93 2.59 -11.12
N TRP A 165 -12.97 3.91 -11.26
CA TRP A 165 -13.04 4.84 -10.13
C TRP A 165 -14.26 5.74 -10.23
N SER A 166 -14.88 6.02 -9.11
CA SER A 166 -15.81 7.13 -8.92
C SER A 166 -15.14 8.20 -8.08
N TYR A 167 -15.28 9.45 -8.51
CA TYR A 167 -14.93 10.58 -7.69
C TYR A 167 -15.78 10.60 -6.42
N PHE A 168 -15.15 10.74 -5.26
CA PHE A 168 -15.85 10.77 -3.98
C PHE A 168 -15.99 12.19 -3.47
N LEU A 169 -14.87 12.90 -3.30
CA LEU A 169 -14.86 14.29 -2.87
C LEU A 169 -13.53 15.01 -3.08
N LYS A 170 -13.57 16.33 -2.96
CA LYS A 170 -12.43 17.23 -2.85
C LYS A 170 -12.45 17.91 -1.49
N LEU A 171 -11.28 18.11 -0.94
CA LEU A 171 -11.07 18.89 0.27
C LEU A 171 -10.40 20.21 -0.13
N ASP A 172 -11.02 21.32 0.21
CA ASP A 172 -10.58 22.69 -0.16
C ASP A 172 -9.43 23.22 0.70
N ARG A 173 -8.79 22.36 1.50
CA ARG A 173 -7.64 22.70 2.33
C ARG A 173 -6.59 21.60 2.27
N LYS A 174 -5.32 21.99 2.43
CA LYS A 174 -4.24 21.07 2.78
C LYS A 174 -4.59 20.33 4.06
N VAL A 175 -5.08 19.10 3.92
CA VAL A 175 -5.15 18.17 5.05
C VAL A 175 -3.74 17.85 5.55
N PHE A 176 -2.77 17.87 4.62
CA PHE A 176 -1.42 17.41 4.85
C PHE A 176 -0.40 18.47 4.42
N SER A 177 0.41 18.93 5.38
CA SER A 177 1.49 19.89 5.15
C SER A 177 2.83 19.18 4.91
N GLY A 178 3.43 19.40 3.74
CA GLY A 178 4.82 19.09 3.42
C GLY A 178 5.12 17.67 2.90
N ARG A 179 6.19 17.55 2.08
CA ARG A 179 6.67 16.30 1.43
C ARG A 179 6.99 15.16 2.42
N ARG A 180 7.29 15.47 3.68
CA ARG A 180 7.77 14.48 4.68
C ARG A 180 6.66 13.77 5.46
N ASN A 181 5.48 14.36 5.58
CA ASN A 181 4.46 13.87 6.52
C ASN A 181 3.52 12.80 5.95
N VAL A 182 3.50 12.61 4.62
CA VAL A 182 2.51 11.74 3.95
C VAL A 182 2.68 10.26 4.30
N PHE A 183 3.92 9.86 4.61
CA PHE A 183 4.25 8.47 4.87
C PHE A 183 3.67 7.94 6.20
N GLU A 184 3.27 8.84 7.11
CA GLU A 184 2.70 8.50 8.43
C GLU A 184 1.17 8.67 8.51
N GLN A 185 0.49 8.79 7.36
CA GLN A 185 -0.93 9.13 7.31
C GLN A 185 -1.80 7.98 6.79
N ASN A 186 -2.81 7.59 7.57
CA ASN A 186 -3.91 6.73 7.12
C ASN A 186 -5.15 7.58 6.85
N PHE A 187 -6.02 7.09 5.98
CA PHE A 187 -7.37 7.59 5.90
C PHE A 187 -8.34 6.42 5.79
N PHE A 188 -9.57 6.63 6.21
CA PHE A 188 -10.68 5.69 6.04
C PHE A 188 -11.88 6.45 5.49
N VAL A 189 -12.68 5.78 4.69
CA VAL A 189 -13.87 6.37 4.05
C VAL A 189 -15.10 5.61 4.50
N ASP A 190 -16.10 6.34 4.97
CA ASP A 190 -17.47 5.86 5.09
C ASP A 190 -18.30 6.45 3.95
N GLU A 191 -18.57 5.62 2.93
CA GLU A 191 -19.39 6.03 1.78
C GLU A 191 -20.83 6.37 2.18
N LYS A 192 -21.40 5.68 3.17
CA LYS A 192 -22.82 5.82 3.53
C LYS A 192 -23.06 7.18 4.17
N ASN A 193 -22.20 7.55 5.12
CA ASN A 193 -22.30 8.81 5.85
C ASN A 193 -21.50 9.94 5.21
N LYS A 194 -20.78 9.65 4.12
CA LYS A 194 -19.86 10.59 3.44
C LYS A 194 -18.80 11.19 4.36
N VAL A 195 -18.29 10.38 5.29
CA VAL A 195 -17.28 10.80 6.28
C VAL A 195 -15.90 10.28 5.88
N ILE A 196 -14.86 11.08 6.13
CA ILE A 196 -13.46 10.67 6.02
C ILE A 196 -12.80 10.79 7.38
N PHE A 197 -12.18 9.71 7.82
CA PHE A 197 -11.31 9.71 8.98
C PHE A 197 -9.88 9.83 8.53
N LEU A 198 -9.17 10.84 9.01
CA LEU A 198 -7.77 11.09 8.66
C LEU A 198 -6.95 10.89 9.92
N TYR A 199 -6.12 9.86 9.93
CA TYR A 199 -5.17 9.64 10.99
C TYR A 199 -3.81 10.17 10.56
N ARG A 200 -3.34 11.17 11.30
CA ARG A 200 -1.98 11.69 11.18
C ARG A 200 -1.24 11.30 12.43
N HIS A 201 -0.17 10.53 12.27
CA HIS A 201 0.79 10.40 13.34
C HIS A 201 1.38 11.80 13.60
N ARG A 202 1.00 12.40 14.72
CA ARG A 202 1.66 13.58 15.31
C ARG A 202 2.25 13.10 16.62
N LYS A 203 3.42 13.62 16.97
CA LYS A 203 4.01 13.37 18.30
C LYS A 203 3.11 13.87 19.46
N GLU A 204 2.07 14.65 19.18
CA GLU A 204 1.05 15.10 20.13
C GLU A 204 -0.36 15.04 19.49
N ALA A 205 -1.32 14.45 20.20
CA ALA A 205 -2.65 14.12 19.70
C ALA A 205 -3.63 15.31 19.78
N GLN A 206 -4.30 15.62 18.66
CA GLN A 206 -5.60 16.28 18.65
C GLN A 206 -6.48 15.55 17.64
N LEU A 207 -7.57 14.93 18.11
CA LEU A 207 -8.60 14.35 17.25
C LEU A 207 -9.51 15.48 16.78
N GLN A 208 -9.53 15.76 15.48
CA GLN A 208 -10.56 16.57 14.84
C GLN A 208 -11.42 15.65 13.98
N SER A 209 -12.64 15.37 14.44
CA SER A 209 -13.71 14.87 13.59
C SER A 209 -14.32 16.07 12.85
N LEU A 210 -14.12 16.14 11.53
CA LEU A 210 -14.88 17.07 10.70
C LEU A 210 -16.26 16.46 10.43
N HIS A 211 -17.28 17.00 11.09
CA HIS A 211 -18.67 16.79 10.69
C HIS A 211 -19.01 17.80 9.59
N TYR A 212 -19.58 17.31 8.49
CA TYR A 212 -20.18 18.11 7.42
C TYR A 212 -21.69 18.17 7.61
#